data_AF-A0A6J3JFF2-F1
#
_entry.id   AF-A0A6J3JFF2-F1
#
_cell.length_a   1.000
_cell.length_b   1.000
_cell.length_c   1.000
_cell.angle_alpha   90.00
_cell.angle_beta   90.00
_cell.angle_gamma   90.00
#
_symmetry.space_group_name_H-M   'P 1'
#
loop_
_entity.id
_entity.type
_entity.pdbx_description
1 polymer ?
#
loop_
_entity_poly.entity_id
_entity_poly.type
_entity_poly.pdbx_seq_one_letter_code
_entity_poly.pdbx_strand_id
1 'polypeptide(L)'
;MVEIELLESTNTKLWPLKLALEVAAWFILFIFILEIILMWLSSFSRFWKNAWNVFDFVVTMLSLLPEVVLLAGVTGQPVWLQFLRICRVLRSLKLFARFRQIRVIILALVRALKSMTFLLMLLLIFFYIFAVAGVYFFVEYTRSPRQDLEYHVFFSDLLNSLVTVFILFTLDHWYALLQDIWKVPEASRIFSSIYVILWLLLGSIIFRNIIVAMMVTNFQNIRKELNEEMAHREVQVKADMFKRQIIQRRKNVSREALRSTHGKTDDSSRGAIQQKESLDLSEVSEVESIYETTEADVITSASKPEETLSNKKEYQSSSSVSSTSSSDASSSESRFSESVGHLDWETLVHENLPGLMEMDQDDRVWPRDSLFRYFELLEKLQYNLEERKKLQDFAVQALMNLEDK
;
A
#
# COMPACT_ATOMS: atom_id res chain seq x y z
N MET A 1 -20.55 -24.27 -5.69
CA MET A 1 -21.90 -24.31 -6.30
C MET A 1 -21.90 -23.62 -7.67
N VAL A 2 -21.34 -22.40 -7.81
CA VAL A 2 -21.23 -21.69 -9.11
C VAL A 2 -20.35 -22.39 -10.16
N GLU A 3 -19.27 -23.08 -9.78
CA GLU A 3 -18.48 -23.89 -10.74
C GLU A 3 -19.15 -25.21 -11.15
N ILE A 4 -20.12 -25.71 -10.37
CA ILE A 4 -20.83 -26.94 -10.69
C ILE A 4 -21.94 -26.63 -11.72
N GLU A 5 -22.58 -25.47 -11.65
CA GLU A 5 -23.53 -24.99 -12.68
C GLU A 5 -22.86 -24.65 -14.03
N LEU A 6 -21.59 -24.19 -14.03
CA LEU A 6 -20.85 -23.96 -15.28
C LEU A 6 -20.34 -25.25 -15.96
N LEU A 7 -20.28 -26.35 -15.21
CA LEU A 7 -20.04 -27.68 -15.76
C LEU A 7 -21.30 -28.29 -16.39
N GLU A 8 -22.48 -27.91 -15.89
CA GLU A 8 -23.78 -28.40 -16.36
C GLU A 8 -24.37 -27.59 -17.54
N SER A 9 -23.98 -26.31 -17.70
CA SER A 9 -24.29 -25.57 -18.93
C SER A 9 -23.33 -25.95 -20.07
N THR A 10 -23.63 -27.08 -20.72
CA THR A 10 -23.15 -27.46 -22.05
C THR A 10 -23.59 -26.44 -23.10
N ASN A 11 -23.05 -25.22 -23.05
CA ASN A 11 -23.11 -24.27 -24.14
C ASN A 11 -22.05 -24.72 -25.17
N THR A 12 -22.49 -25.38 -26.24
CA THR A 12 -21.62 -25.87 -27.33
C THR A 12 -20.73 -24.76 -27.92
N LYS A 13 -21.17 -23.50 -27.80
CA LYS A 13 -20.42 -22.29 -28.17
C LYS A 13 -19.15 -22.04 -27.34
N LEU A 14 -19.07 -22.52 -26.10
CA LEU A 14 -17.91 -22.33 -25.21
C LEU A 14 -16.89 -23.47 -25.29
N TRP A 15 -17.19 -24.53 -26.03
CA TRP A 15 -16.27 -25.63 -26.27
C TRP A 15 -14.91 -25.21 -26.85
N PRO A 16 -14.83 -24.35 -27.91
CA PRO A 16 -13.54 -23.90 -28.42
C PRO A 16 -12.75 -23.10 -27.39
N LEU A 17 -13.42 -22.31 -26.54
CA LEU A 17 -12.79 -21.54 -25.49
C LEU A 17 -12.24 -22.45 -24.38
N LYS A 18 -13.00 -23.47 -23.96
CA LYS A 18 -12.55 -24.50 -23.01
C LYS A 18 -11.33 -25.25 -23.54
N LEU A 19 -11.36 -25.66 -24.80
CA LEU A 19 -10.24 -26.34 -25.46
C LEU A 19 -8.99 -25.44 -25.54
N ALA A 20 -9.16 -24.18 -25.96
CA ALA A 20 -8.07 -23.21 -26.05
C ALA A 20 -7.42 -22.96 -24.68
N LEU A 21 -8.23 -22.83 -23.62
CA LEU A 21 -7.74 -22.60 -22.26
C LEU A 21 -7.00 -23.82 -21.71
N GLU A 22 -7.47 -25.04 -21.98
CA GLU A 22 -6.79 -26.27 -21.59
C GLU A 22 -5.44 -26.42 -22.31
N VAL A 23 -5.40 -26.18 -23.63
CA VAL A 23 -4.15 -26.21 -24.42
C VAL A 23 -3.17 -25.16 -23.91
N ALA A 24 -3.63 -23.94 -23.64
CA ALA A 24 -2.80 -22.89 -23.08
C ALA A 24 -2.25 -23.28 -21.69
N ALA A 25 -3.06 -23.88 -20.83
CA ALA A 25 -2.63 -24.34 -19.50
C ALA A 25 -1.53 -25.42 -19.57
N TRP A 26 -1.65 -26.38 -20.49
CA TRP A 26 -0.61 -27.39 -20.73
C TRP A 26 0.67 -26.79 -21.29
N PHE A 27 0.55 -25.85 -22.23
CA PHE A 27 1.70 -25.16 -22.80
C PHE A 27 2.45 -24.33 -21.74
N ILE A 28 1.71 -23.57 -20.93
CA ILE A 28 2.24 -22.80 -19.80
C ILE A 28 2.94 -23.73 -18.79
N LEU A 29 2.31 -24.87 -18.45
CA LEU A 29 2.89 -25.86 -17.55
C LEU A 29 4.21 -26.42 -18.10
N PHE A 30 4.26 -26.74 -19.40
CA PHE A 30 5.47 -27.20 -20.06
C PHE A 30 6.61 -26.17 -19.98
N ILE A 31 6.31 -24.89 -20.27
CA ILE A 31 7.28 -23.79 -20.12
C ILE A 31 7.81 -23.71 -18.69
N PHE A 32 6.95 -23.83 -17.68
CA PHE A 32 7.38 -23.79 -16.28
C PHE A 32 8.30 -24.94 -15.89
N ILE A 33 8.02 -26.16 -16.36
CA ILE A 33 8.92 -27.30 -16.14
C ILE A 33 10.28 -27.02 -16.78
N LEU A 34 10.28 -26.54 -18.02
CA LEU A 34 11.50 -26.22 -18.74
C LEU A 34 12.30 -25.11 -18.04
N GLU A 35 11.64 -24.06 -17.56
CA GLU A 35 12.25 -22.99 -16.77
C GLU A 35 12.93 -23.53 -15.50
N ILE A 36 12.26 -24.41 -14.75
CA ILE A 36 12.82 -25.04 -13.54
C ILE A 36 14.05 -25.89 -13.90
N ILE A 37 13.99 -26.68 -14.97
CA ILE A 37 15.11 -27.51 -15.43
C ILE A 37 16.30 -26.64 -15.84
N LEU A 38 16.07 -25.55 -16.58
CA LEU A 38 17.11 -24.60 -16.96
C LEU A 38 17.74 -23.93 -15.73
N MET A 39 16.94 -23.56 -14.73
CA MET A 39 17.46 -23.01 -13.47
C MET A 39 18.31 -24.02 -12.69
N TRP A 40 17.92 -25.30 -12.67
CA TRP A 40 18.71 -26.37 -12.03
C TRP A 40 20.04 -26.61 -12.76
N LEU A 41 20.04 -26.59 -14.09
CA LEU A 41 21.26 -26.69 -14.91
C LEU A 41 22.21 -25.52 -14.67
N SER A 42 21.67 -24.31 -14.45
CA SER A 42 22.47 -23.11 -14.16
C SER A 42 23.08 -23.12 -12.76
N SER A 43 22.29 -23.38 -11.70
CA SER A 43 22.76 -23.38 -10.32
C SER A 43 21.75 -24.03 -9.36
N PHE A 44 21.88 -25.34 -9.14
CA PHE A 44 21.01 -26.10 -8.22
C PHE A 44 20.96 -25.51 -6.80
N SER A 45 22.10 -25.20 -6.18
CA SER A 45 22.11 -24.68 -4.80
C SER A 45 21.52 -23.28 -4.67
N ARG A 46 21.62 -22.44 -5.70
CA ARG A 46 21.04 -21.09 -5.69
C ARG A 46 19.52 -21.14 -5.81
N PHE A 47 19.00 -22.11 -6.55
CA PHE A 47 17.56 -22.34 -6.69
C PHE A 47 16.86 -22.54 -5.34
N TRP A 48 17.38 -23.47 -4.52
CA TRP A 48 16.77 -23.81 -3.22
C TRP A 48 16.91 -22.71 -2.16
N LYS A 49 17.80 -21.74 -2.34
CA LYS A 49 17.90 -20.57 -1.44
C LYS A 49 16.84 -19.50 -1.71
N ASN A 50 16.26 -19.47 -2.91
CA ASN A 50 15.26 -18.47 -3.26
C ASN A 50 13.84 -19.01 -2.98
N ALA A 51 13.14 -18.42 -2.00
CA ALA A 51 11.80 -18.84 -1.61
C ALA A 51 10.78 -18.80 -2.77
N TRP A 52 10.93 -17.86 -3.71
CA TRP A 52 10.05 -17.76 -4.88
C TRP A 52 10.26 -18.90 -5.86
N ASN A 53 11.51 -19.37 -6.01
CA ASN A 53 11.82 -20.50 -6.87
C ASN A 53 11.31 -21.81 -6.24
N VAL A 54 11.44 -21.95 -4.92
CA VAL A 54 10.88 -23.09 -4.17
C VAL A 54 9.36 -23.11 -4.26
N PHE A 55 8.70 -21.96 -4.12
CA PHE A 55 7.25 -21.83 -4.31
C PHE A 55 6.83 -22.26 -5.73
N ASP A 56 7.50 -21.77 -6.77
CA ASP A 56 7.20 -22.12 -8.16
C ASP A 56 7.38 -23.63 -8.43
N PHE A 57 8.42 -24.24 -7.85
CA PHE A 57 8.63 -25.69 -7.87
C PHE A 57 7.48 -26.46 -7.22
N VAL A 58 7.10 -26.10 -6.00
CA VAL A 58 6.03 -26.77 -5.24
C VAL A 58 4.70 -26.68 -5.99
N VAL A 59 4.34 -25.48 -6.49
CA VAL A 59 3.10 -25.30 -7.25
C VAL A 59 3.16 -26.08 -8.57
N THR A 60 4.34 -26.18 -9.20
CA THR A 60 4.52 -26.98 -10.42
C THR A 60 4.39 -28.47 -10.20
N MET A 61 4.98 -29.00 -9.14
CA MET A 61 4.79 -30.41 -8.76
C MET A 61 3.34 -30.70 -8.39
N LEU A 62 2.70 -29.83 -7.61
CA LEU A 62 1.30 -30.00 -7.20
C LEU A 62 0.32 -29.95 -8.39
N SER A 63 0.67 -29.21 -9.45
CA SER A 63 -0.12 -29.15 -10.70
C SER A 63 0.09 -30.38 -11.61
N LEU A 64 1.23 -31.06 -11.48
CA LEU A 64 1.60 -32.27 -12.24
C LEU A 64 1.06 -33.56 -11.61
N LEU A 65 1.07 -33.62 -10.27
CA LEU A 65 0.62 -34.80 -9.51
C LEU A 65 -0.72 -35.38 -9.98
N PRO A 66 -1.78 -34.59 -10.25
CA PRO A 66 -3.07 -35.14 -10.69
C PRO A 66 -3.00 -35.87 -12.04
N GLU A 67 -2.17 -35.40 -12.97
CA GLU A 67 -2.04 -35.99 -14.32
C GLU A 67 -1.24 -37.27 -14.29
N VAL A 68 -0.16 -37.29 -13.51
CA VAL A 68 0.65 -38.50 -13.32
C VAL A 68 -0.18 -39.61 -12.67
N VAL A 69 -0.99 -39.26 -11.67
CA VAL A 69 -1.86 -40.24 -10.99
C VAL A 69 -2.97 -40.76 -11.90
N LEU A 70 -3.53 -39.90 -12.77
CA LEU A 70 -4.51 -40.31 -13.78
C LEU A 70 -3.89 -41.23 -14.84
N LEU A 71 -2.66 -40.92 -15.29
CA LEU A 71 -1.92 -41.75 -16.23
C LEU A 71 -1.52 -43.11 -15.64
N ALA A 72 -1.22 -43.15 -14.33
CA ALA A 72 -0.87 -44.36 -13.59
C ALA A 72 -2.08 -45.30 -13.35
N GLY A 73 -3.28 -44.94 -13.81
CA GLY A 73 -4.45 -45.83 -13.78
C GLY A 73 -4.99 -46.12 -12.37
N VAL A 74 -4.72 -45.26 -11.39
CA VAL A 74 -5.24 -45.43 -10.03
C VAL A 74 -6.72 -45.05 -10.00
N THR A 75 -7.60 -46.00 -10.30
CA THR A 75 -9.06 -45.81 -10.41
C THR A 75 -9.79 -45.85 -9.06
N GLY A 76 -9.14 -45.44 -7.96
CA GLY A 76 -9.82 -45.29 -6.68
C GLY A 76 -10.74 -44.06 -6.67
N GLN A 77 -11.65 -43.98 -5.70
CA GLN A 77 -12.27 -42.72 -5.27
C GLN A 77 -11.82 -42.28 -3.85
N PRO A 78 -10.54 -42.43 -3.43
CA PRO A 78 -10.12 -41.87 -2.15
C PRO A 78 -10.22 -40.34 -2.19
N VAL A 79 -10.53 -39.76 -1.03
CA VAL A 79 -10.71 -38.31 -0.83
C VAL A 79 -9.49 -37.52 -1.33
N TRP A 80 -8.27 -38.07 -1.26
CA TRP A 80 -7.07 -37.42 -1.79
C TRP A 80 -7.12 -37.20 -3.30
N LEU A 81 -7.80 -38.05 -4.09
CA LEU A 81 -7.91 -37.87 -5.53
C LEU A 81 -8.84 -36.71 -5.85
N GLN A 82 -9.86 -36.48 -5.02
CA GLN A 82 -10.73 -35.33 -5.13
C GLN A 82 -9.97 -34.03 -4.85
N PHE A 83 -9.10 -34.02 -3.84
CA PHE A 83 -8.15 -32.91 -3.60
C PHE A 83 -7.20 -32.68 -4.77
N LEU A 84 -6.66 -33.75 -5.38
CA LEU A 84 -5.80 -33.63 -6.58
C LEU A 84 -6.56 -33.04 -7.78
N ARG A 85 -7.86 -33.36 -7.95
CA ARG A 85 -8.69 -32.71 -8.99
C ARG A 85 -8.79 -31.20 -8.77
N ILE A 86 -8.93 -30.76 -7.51
CA ILE A 86 -8.99 -29.34 -7.15
C ILE A 86 -7.63 -28.65 -7.37
N CYS A 87 -6.52 -29.37 -7.16
CA CYS A 87 -5.17 -28.85 -7.43
C CYS A 87 -4.95 -28.45 -8.90
N ARG A 88 -5.77 -28.91 -9.85
CA ARG A 88 -5.71 -28.44 -11.24
C ARG A 88 -5.98 -26.94 -11.36
N VAL A 89 -6.78 -26.35 -10.46
CA VAL A 89 -7.03 -24.90 -10.40
C VAL A 89 -5.75 -24.11 -10.12
N LEU A 90 -4.75 -24.73 -9.49
CA LEU A 90 -3.45 -24.10 -9.23
C LEU A 90 -2.73 -23.69 -10.52
N ARG A 91 -3.00 -24.35 -11.65
CA ARG A 91 -2.43 -24.00 -12.96
C ARG A 91 -2.78 -22.57 -13.34
N SER A 92 -4.01 -22.15 -13.10
CA SER A 92 -4.48 -20.78 -13.35
C SER A 92 -3.89 -19.79 -12.35
N LEU A 93 -3.73 -20.21 -11.08
CA LEU A 93 -3.09 -19.42 -10.02
C LEU A 93 -1.60 -19.13 -10.27
N LYS A 94 -0.88 -20.02 -10.98
CA LYS A 94 0.53 -19.81 -11.32
C LYS A 94 0.78 -18.54 -12.12
N LEU A 95 -0.12 -18.22 -13.06
CA LEU A 95 0.04 -17.03 -13.90
C LEU A 95 0.03 -15.76 -13.04
N PHE A 96 -0.85 -15.71 -12.03
CA PHE A 96 -0.91 -14.63 -11.05
C PHE A 96 0.39 -14.51 -10.23
N ALA A 97 0.98 -15.64 -9.86
CA ALA A 97 2.24 -15.65 -9.11
C ALA A 97 3.47 -15.16 -9.92
N ARG A 98 3.37 -14.95 -11.24
CA ARG A 98 4.45 -14.36 -12.05
C ARG A 98 4.45 -12.85 -12.06
N PHE A 99 3.32 -12.21 -11.81
CA PHE A 99 3.26 -10.75 -11.75
C PHE A 99 4.05 -10.24 -10.54
N ARG A 100 5.08 -9.43 -10.81
CA ARG A 100 5.89 -8.77 -9.78
C ARG A 100 5.01 -8.02 -8.78
N GLN A 101 3.94 -7.38 -9.25
CA GLN A 101 3.00 -6.64 -8.41
C GLN A 101 2.31 -7.55 -7.37
N ILE A 102 1.84 -8.73 -7.79
CA ILE A 102 1.19 -9.70 -6.89
C ILE A 102 2.20 -10.23 -5.87
N ARG A 103 3.45 -10.49 -6.28
CA ARG A 103 4.51 -10.90 -5.35
C ARG A 103 4.78 -9.84 -4.28
N VAL A 104 4.80 -8.56 -4.66
CA VAL A 104 4.98 -7.45 -3.72
C VAL A 104 3.81 -7.37 -2.73
N ILE A 105 2.57 -7.51 -3.20
CA ILE A 105 1.38 -7.51 -2.34
C ILE A 105 1.41 -8.67 -1.34
N ILE A 106 1.70 -9.90 -1.81
CA ILE A 106 1.80 -11.08 -0.95
C ILE A 106 2.93 -10.90 0.08
N LEU A 107 4.09 -10.38 -0.35
CA LEU A 107 5.21 -10.13 0.55
C LEU A 107 4.85 -9.08 1.62
N ALA A 108 4.12 -8.03 1.24
CA ALA A 108 3.61 -7.02 2.17
C ALA A 108 2.63 -7.63 3.18
N LEU A 109 1.70 -8.48 2.71
CA LEU A 109 0.74 -9.19 3.57
C LEU A 109 1.46 -10.12 4.56
N VAL A 110 2.41 -10.94 4.09
CA VAL A 110 3.20 -11.84 4.94
C VAL A 110 4.03 -11.06 5.95
N ARG A 111 4.63 -9.92 5.55
CA ARG A 111 5.37 -9.04 6.45
C ARG A 111 4.45 -8.46 7.53
N ALA A 112 3.24 -8.04 7.16
CA ALA A 112 2.24 -7.54 8.10
C ALA A 112 1.81 -8.62 9.10
N LEU A 113 1.50 -9.84 8.63
CA LEU A 113 1.17 -10.99 9.50
C LEU A 113 2.34 -11.36 10.43
N LYS A 114 3.57 -11.32 9.92
CA LYS A 114 4.78 -11.60 10.71
C LYS A 114 4.98 -10.57 11.83
N SER A 115 4.70 -9.30 11.56
CA SER A 115 4.79 -8.23 12.58
C SER A 115 3.83 -8.45 13.76
N MET A 116 2.80 -9.28 13.59
CA MET A 116 1.73 -9.46 14.58
C MET A 116 1.51 -10.90 14.99
N THR A 117 2.51 -11.76 14.75
CA THR A 117 2.44 -13.19 15.08
C THR A 117 2.14 -13.40 16.56
N PHE A 118 2.66 -12.57 17.46
CA PHE A 118 2.37 -12.66 18.90
C PHE A 118 0.90 -12.39 19.24
N LEU A 119 0.29 -11.36 18.63
CA LEU A 119 -1.12 -11.04 18.84
C LEU A 119 -2.03 -12.13 18.26
N LEU A 120 -1.70 -12.63 17.06
CA LEU A 120 -2.42 -13.74 16.45
C LEU A 120 -2.31 -15.03 17.28
N MET A 121 -1.13 -15.32 17.82
CA MET A 121 -0.93 -16.48 18.71
C MET A 121 -1.77 -16.36 19.98
N LEU A 122 -1.82 -15.17 20.60
CA LEU A 122 -2.67 -14.92 21.76
C LEU A 122 -4.16 -15.13 21.43
N LEU A 123 -4.61 -14.65 20.27
CA LEU A 123 -5.98 -14.87 19.79
C LEU A 123 -6.29 -16.36 19.62
N LEU A 124 -5.37 -17.13 19.02
CA LEU A 124 -5.54 -18.58 18.84
C LEU A 124 -5.59 -19.34 20.17
N ILE A 125 -4.81 -18.93 21.18
CA ILE A 125 -4.90 -19.51 22.53
C ILE A 125 -6.27 -19.22 23.14
N PHE A 126 -6.79 -18.01 22.96
CA PHE A 126 -8.12 -17.64 23.43
C PHE A 126 -9.22 -18.48 22.75
N PHE A 127 -9.11 -18.69 21.44
CA PHE A 127 -10.00 -19.57 20.69
C PHE A 127 -9.95 -21.01 21.21
N TYR A 128 -8.76 -21.52 21.49
CA TYR A 128 -8.56 -22.86 22.03
C TYR A 128 -9.23 -23.02 23.40
N ILE A 129 -9.05 -22.07 24.31
CA ILE A 129 -9.67 -22.12 25.66
C ILE A 129 -11.19 -22.17 25.54
N PHE A 130 -11.80 -21.32 24.71
CA PHE A 130 -13.25 -21.32 24.52
C PHE A 130 -13.74 -22.57 23.79
N ALA A 131 -13.02 -23.07 22.77
CA ALA A 131 -13.39 -24.31 22.10
C ALA A 131 -13.42 -25.50 23.08
N VAL A 132 -12.39 -25.63 23.91
CA VAL A 132 -12.37 -26.68 24.96
C VAL A 132 -13.54 -26.48 25.94
N ALA A 133 -13.76 -25.26 26.43
CA ALA A 133 -14.87 -24.97 27.34
C ALA A 133 -16.24 -25.28 26.72
N GLY A 134 -16.43 -24.98 25.44
CA GLY A 134 -17.66 -25.26 24.70
C GLY A 134 -17.96 -26.76 24.59
N VAL A 135 -16.95 -27.60 24.31
CA VAL A 135 -17.14 -29.07 24.29
C VAL A 135 -17.62 -29.59 25.65
N TYR A 136 -17.09 -29.05 26.76
CA TYR A 136 -17.52 -29.46 28.10
C TYR A 136 -18.89 -28.90 28.50
N PHE A 137 -19.20 -27.65 28.18
CA PHE A 137 -20.46 -27.01 28.56
C PHE A 137 -21.66 -27.41 27.71
N PHE A 138 -21.43 -27.85 26.47
CA PHE A 138 -22.49 -28.26 25.54
C PHE A 138 -22.50 -29.77 25.29
N VAL A 139 -21.96 -30.56 26.23
CA VAL A 139 -21.95 -32.03 26.10
C VAL A 139 -23.36 -32.60 26.15
N GLU A 140 -24.24 -32.08 27.01
CA GLU A 140 -25.65 -32.48 27.09
C GLU A 140 -26.42 -32.10 25.82
N TYR A 141 -26.12 -30.94 25.24
CA TYR A 141 -26.71 -30.51 23.96
C TYR A 141 -26.31 -31.45 22.81
N THR A 142 -25.01 -31.71 22.67
CA THR A 142 -24.44 -32.54 21.60
C THR A 142 -24.91 -33.98 21.66
N ARG A 143 -25.05 -34.54 22.87
CA ARG A 143 -25.47 -35.94 23.08
C ARG A 143 -26.98 -36.15 23.12
N SER A 144 -27.76 -35.08 23.04
CA SER A 144 -29.21 -35.19 23.16
C SER A 144 -29.79 -35.97 21.96
N PRO A 145 -30.75 -36.89 22.18
CA PRO A 145 -31.29 -37.78 21.13
C PRO A 145 -32.31 -37.10 20.20
N ARG A 146 -32.37 -35.76 20.19
CA ARG A 146 -33.39 -35.00 19.45
C ARG A 146 -32.98 -34.82 18.00
N GLN A 147 -33.89 -35.11 17.08
CA GLN A 147 -33.67 -34.99 15.64
C GLN A 147 -33.85 -33.55 15.13
N ASP A 148 -34.50 -32.67 15.90
CA ASP A 148 -34.80 -31.27 15.52
C ASP A 148 -33.62 -30.30 15.72
N LEU A 149 -32.41 -30.84 15.93
CA LEU A 149 -31.19 -30.09 16.23
C LEU A 149 -30.28 -30.00 15.01
N GLU A 150 -30.30 -28.84 14.36
CA GLU A 150 -29.50 -28.59 13.16
C GLU A 150 -28.01 -28.46 13.48
N TYR A 151 -27.67 -27.93 14.67
CA TYR A 151 -26.30 -27.57 15.03
C TYR A 151 -25.62 -28.53 16.03
N HIS A 152 -26.18 -29.73 16.24
CA HIS A 152 -25.68 -30.67 17.25
C HIS A 152 -24.20 -31.08 17.07
N VAL A 153 -23.67 -30.99 15.84
CA VAL A 153 -22.26 -31.33 15.53
C VAL A 153 -21.29 -30.22 15.96
N PHE A 154 -21.75 -29.00 16.21
CA PHE A 154 -20.90 -27.81 16.37
C PHE A 154 -19.96 -27.89 17.57
N PHE A 155 -20.37 -28.56 18.66
CA PHE A 155 -19.56 -28.80 19.86
C PHE A 155 -19.23 -30.29 20.10
N SER A 156 -19.31 -31.12 19.05
CA SER A 156 -19.07 -32.56 19.17
C SER A 156 -17.62 -32.93 19.46
N ASP A 157 -16.70 -32.30 18.74
CA ASP A 157 -15.25 -32.54 18.83
C ASP A 157 -14.51 -31.21 18.95
N LEU A 158 -13.25 -31.26 19.40
CA LEU A 158 -12.40 -30.06 19.52
C LEU A 158 -12.27 -29.29 18.20
N LEU A 159 -12.10 -29.99 17.07
CA LEU A 159 -11.98 -29.34 15.76
C LEU A 159 -13.29 -28.67 15.33
N ASN A 160 -14.43 -29.35 15.53
CA ASN A 160 -15.74 -28.78 15.26
C ASN A 160 -16.00 -27.56 16.15
N SER A 161 -15.62 -27.64 17.43
CA SER A 161 -15.75 -26.54 18.36
C SER A 161 -14.86 -25.35 18.01
N LEU A 162 -13.62 -25.57 17.56
CA LEU A 162 -12.75 -24.50 17.05
C LEU A 162 -13.38 -23.77 15.86
N VAL A 163 -13.97 -24.51 14.92
CA VAL A 163 -14.70 -23.92 13.78
C VAL A 163 -15.93 -23.15 14.27
N THR A 164 -16.71 -23.71 15.19
CA THR A 164 -17.88 -23.04 15.78
C THR A 164 -17.51 -21.73 16.47
N VAL A 165 -16.47 -21.76 17.30
CA VAL A 165 -15.96 -20.57 18.01
C VAL A 165 -15.44 -19.52 17.01
N PHE A 166 -14.85 -19.94 15.89
CA PHE A 166 -14.51 -19.04 14.78
C PHE A 166 -15.75 -18.44 14.08
N ILE A 167 -16.77 -19.22 13.80
CA ILE A 167 -18.05 -18.73 13.22
C ILE A 167 -18.69 -17.70 14.15
N LEU A 168 -18.75 -18.01 15.45
CA LEU A 168 -19.24 -17.09 16.47
C LEU A 168 -18.38 -15.82 16.57
N PHE A 169 -17.05 -15.93 16.41
CA PHE A 169 -16.15 -14.77 16.36
C PHE A 169 -16.44 -13.85 15.18
N THR A 170 -16.82 -14.41 14.03
CA THR A 170 -17.28 -13.64 12.86
C THR A 170 -18.68 -13.02 13.04
N LEU A 171 -19.27 -13.14 14.24
CA LEU A 171 -20.62 -12.69 14.60
C LEU A 171 -21.72 -13.34 13.76
N ASP A 172 -21.45 -14.54 13.25
CA ASP A 172 -22.35 -15.24 12.35
C ASP A 172 -23.07 -16.40 13.07
N HIS A 173 -24.32 -16.66 12.69
CA HIS A 173 -25.19 -17.74 13.19
C HIS A 173 -25.33 -17.89 14.73
N TRP A 174 -24.82 -16.94 15.54
CA TRP A 174 -24.77 -17.05 17.00
C TRP A 174 -26.15 -17.16 17.66
N TYR A 175 -27.14 -16.45 17.13
CA TYR A 175 -28.49 -16.47 17.66
C TYR A 175 -29.20 -17.79 17.33
N ALA A 176 -29.07 -18.28 16.09
CA ALA A 176 -29.65 -19.55 15.67
C ALA A 176 -29.09 -20.73 16.49
N LEU A 177 -27.75 -20.75 16.70
CA LEU A 177 -27.10 -21.73 17.56
C LEU A 177 -27.64 -21.66 18.99
N LEU A 178 -27.77 -20.47 19.56
CA LEU A 178 -28.26 -20.28 20.94
C LEU A 178 -29.72 -20.74 21.09
N GLN A 179 -30.58 -20.43 20.12
CA GLN A 179 -31.96 -20.89 20.09
C GLN A 179 -32.05 -22.42 20.02
N ASP A 180 -31.20 -23.04 19.21
CA ASP A 180 -31.16 -24.50 19.09
C ASP A 180 -30.71 -25.17 20.38
N ILE A 181 -29.72 -24.58 21.07
CA ILE A 181 -29.29 -25.04 22.40
C ILE A 181 -30.41 -24.92 23.43
N TRP A 182 -31.21 -23.84 23.41
CA TRP A 182 -32.32 -23.65 24.35
C TRP A 182 -33.48 -24.62 24.18
N LYS A 183 -33.57 -25.31 23.04
CA LYS A 183 -34.55 -26.38 22.85
C LYS A 183 -34.29 -27.51 23.84
N VAL A 184 -33.02 -27.82 24.13
CA VAL A 184 -32.64 -28.92 25.03
C VAL A 184 -32.83 -28.49 26.49
N PRO A 185 -33.72 -29.14 27.26
CA PRO A 185 -34.01 -28.75 28.64
C PRO A 185 -32.89 -29.13 29.62
N GLU A 186 -32.08 -30.14 29.27
CA GLU A 186 -30.89 -30.55 30.04
C GLU A 186 -29.77 -29.52 29.95
N ALA A 187 -29.73 -28.74 28.84
CA ALA A 187 -28.82 -27.63 28.69
C ALA A 187 -29.40 -26.39 29.39
N SER A 188 -28.68 -25.89 30.38
CA SER A 188 -29.11 -24.71 31.12
C SER A 188 -29.07 -23.44 30.26
N ARG A 189 -30.25 -22.89 29.95
CA ARG A 189 -30.40 -21.71 29.08
C ARG A 189 -29.56 -20.51 29.50
N ILE A 190 -29.45 -20.28 30.81
CA ILE A 190 -28.71 -19.14 31.37
C ILE A 190 -27.22 -19.29 31.09
N PHE A 191 -26.61 -20.44 31.40
CA PHE A 191 -25.19 -20.66 31.18
C PHE A 191 -24.83 -20.65 29.68
N SER A 192 -25.68 -21.24 28.82
CA SER A 192 -25.49 -21.19 27.36
C SER A 192 -25.49 -19.75 26.84
N SER A 193 -26.42 -18.92 27.34
CA SER A 193 -26.51 -17.50 26.97
C SER A 193 -25.29 -16.73 27.45
N ILE A 194 -24.87 -16.94 28.70
CA ILE A 194 -23.69 -16.29 29.26
C ILE A 194 -22.45 -16.67 28.47
N TYR A 195 -22.25 -17.95 28.14
CA TYR A 195 -21.11 -18.40 27.35
C TYR A 195 -21.06 -17.70 25.99
N VAL A 196 -22.16 -17.73 25.22
CA VAL A 196 -22.19 -17.14 23.88
C VAL A 196 -22.05 -15.61 23.95
N ILE A 197 -22.77 -14.93 24.84
CA ILE A 197 -22.69 -13.47 24.98
C ILE A 197 -21.29 -13.03 25.44
N LEU A 198 -20.71 -13.74 26.42
CA LEU A 198 -19.35 -13.48 26.91
C LEU A 198 -18.34 -13.63 25.78
N TRP A 199 -18.47 -14.69 24.97
CA TRP A 199 -17.62 -14.92 23.80
C TRP A 199 -17.75 -13.79 22.77
N LEU A 200 -18.97 -13.38 22.43
CA LEU A 200 -19.20 -12.30 21.46
C LEU A 200 -18.62 -10.97 21.96
N LEU A 201 -18.81 -10.66 23.24
CA LEU A 201 -18.32 -9.42 23.83
C LEU A 201 -16.79 -9.42 23.89
N LEU A 202 -16.18 -10.46 24.46
CA LEU A 202 -14.72 -10.57 24.53
C LEU A 202 -14.09 -10.64 23.14
N GLY A 203 -14.65 -11.46 22.25
CA GLY A 203 -14.19 -11.62 20.87
C GLY A 203 -14.22 -10.31 20.10
N SER A 204 -15.31 -9.54 20.21
CA SER A 204 -15.44 -8.22 19.58
C SER A 204 -14.42 -7.21 20.12
N ILE A 205 -14.24 -7.15 21.46
CA ILE A 205 -13.24 -6.27 22.07
C ILE A 205 -11.83 -6.66 21.64
N ILE A 206 -11.48 -7.95 21.67
CA ILE A 206 -10.17 -8.45 21.27
C ILE A 206 -9.93 -8.14 19.79
N PHE A 207 -10.89 -8.41 18.92
CA PHE A 207 -10.77 -8.12 17.49
C PHE A 207 -10.52 -6.63 17.22
N ARG A 208 -11.33 -5.77 17.86
CA ARG A 208 -11.14 -4.31 17.77
C ARG A 208 -9.77 -3.88 18.27
N ASN A 209 -9.31 -4.43 19.40
CA ASN A 209 -7.99 -4.13 19.95
C ASN A 209 -6.86 -4.60 19.03
N ILE A 210 -7.01 -5.75 18.36
CA ILE A 210 -6.04 -6.24 17.37
C ILE A 210 -5.97 -5.30 16.16
N ILE A 211 -7.10 -4.81 15.65
CA ILE A 211 -7.11 -3.84 14.53
C ILE A 211 -6.43 -2.53 14.93
N VAL A 212 -6.75 -2.01 16.11
CA VAL A 212 -6.13 -0.76 16.61
C VAL A 212 -4.64 -0.95 16.81
N ALA A 213 -4.21 -2.05 17.46
CA ALA A 213 -2.80 -2.37 17.62
C ALA A 213 -2.13 -2.52 16.26
N MET A 214 -2.78 -3.16 15.29
CA MET A 214 -2.25 -3.33 13.95
C MET A 214 -2.00 -1.99 13.26
N MET A 215 -2.99 -1.12 13.29
CA MET A 215 -2.89 0.21 12.71
C MET A 215 -1.75 1.01 13.37
N VAL A 216 -1.65 0.96 14.70
CA VAL A 216 -0.61 1.65 15.46
C VAL A 216 0.78 1.10 15.11
N THR A 217 0.98 -0.22 15.13
CA THR A 217 2.28 -0.82 14.82
C THR A 217 2.68 -0.57 13.36
N ASN A 218 1.74 -0.66 12.42
CA ASN A 218 2.01 -0.33 11.03
C ASN A 218 2.41 1.15 10.88
N PHE A 219 1.65 2.06 11.48
CA PHE A 219 1.97 3.49 11.45
C PHE A 219 3.29 3.84 12.16
N GLN A 220 3.62 3.14 13.25
CA GLN A 220 4.93 3.25 13.90
C GLN A 220 6.07 2.77 13.01
N ASN A 221 5.89 1.64 12.32
CA ASN A 221 6.88 1.11 11.39
C ASN A 221 7.11 2.08 10.21
N ILE A 222 6.03 2.59 9.60
CA ILE A 222 6.10 3.58 8.51
C ILE A 222 6.82 4.85 8.97
N ARG A 223 6.47 5.39 10.15
CA ARG A 223 7.15 6.57 10.69
C ARG A 223 8.63 6.30 10.98
N LYS A 224 8.97 5.11 11.45
CA LYS A 224 10.36 4.73 11.71
C LYS A 224 11.18 4.67 10.41
N GLU A 225 10.64 4.02 9.38
CA GLU A 225 11.27 3.95 8.05
C GLU A 225 11.45 5.36 7.45
N LEU A 226 10.43 6.21 7.54
CA LEU A 226 10.53 7.60 7.07
C LEU A 226 11.59 8.40 7.85
N ASN A 227 11.66 8.26 9.17
CA ASN A 227 12.65 8.97 9.98
C ASN A 227 14.08 8.50 9.67
N GLU A 228 14.28 7.20 9.46
CA GLU A 228 15.58 6.64 9.05
C GLU A 228 15.99 7.15 7.66
N GLU A 229 15.06 7.20 6.70
CA GLU A 229 15.31 7.78 5.38
C GLU A 229 15.65 9.27 5.46
N MET A 230 14.91 10.04 6.26
CA MET A 230 15.21 11.47 6.48
C MET A 230 16.59 11.67 7.10
N ALA A 231 16.94 10.89 8.12
CA ALA A 231 18.27 10.97 8.73
C ALA A 231 19.39 10.61 7.74
N HIS A 232 19.20 9.60 6.89
CA HIS A 232 20.14 9.27 5.83
C HIS A 232 20.30 10.40 4.81
N ARG A 233 19.19 11.04 4.41
CA ARG A 233 19.23 12.21 3.52
C ARG A 233 19.95 13.39 4.15
N GLU A 234 19.72 13.68 5.43
CA GLU A 234 20.43 14.74 6.13
C GLU A 234 21.94 14.52 6.18
N VAL A 235 22.38 13.28 6.43
CA VAL A 235 23.82 12.92 6.43
C VAL A 235 24.40 13.07 5.03
N GLN A 236 23.68 12.63 3.99
CA GLN A 236 24.11 12.80 2.60
C GLN A 236 24.27 14.29 2.24
N VAL A 237 23.27 15.12 2.56
CA VAL A 237 23.33 16.58 2.33
C VAL A 237 24.51 17.21 3.07
N LYS A 238 24.75 16.85 4.33
CA LYS A 238 25.91 17.34 5.10
C LYS A 238 27.25 16.90 4.48
N ALA A 239 27.34 15.65 4.01
CA ALA A 239 28.52 15.15 3.34
C ALA A 239 28.79 15.88 2.02
N ASP A 240 27.76 16.17 1.24
CA ASP A 240 27.87 16.90 -0.01
C ASP A 240 28.24 18.37 0.21
N MET A 241 27.71 19.00 1.26
CA MET A 241 28.16 20.33 1.69
C MET A 241 29.65 20.33 2.07
N PHE A 242 30.12 19.32 2.82
CA PHE A 242 31.52 19.20 3.21
C PHE A 242 32.45 18.99 1.99
N LYS A 243 32.03 18.15 1.02
CA LYS A 243 32.75 17.99 -0.25
C LYS A 243 32.86 19.31 -1.01
N ARG A 244 31.77 20.08 -1.11
CA ARG A 244 31.78 21.42 -1.76
C ARG A 244 32.74 22.38 -1.06
N GLN A 245 32.79 22.38 0.28
CA GLN A 245 33.74 23.19 1.05
C GLN A 245 35.20 22.81 0.77
N ILE A 246 35.52 21.52 0.66
CA ILE A 246 36.88 21.07 0.31
C ILE A 246 37.26 21.50 -1.10
N ILE A 247 36.35 21.36 -2.08
CA ILE A 247 36.59 21.77 -3.46
C ILE A 247 36.84 23.29 -3.53
N GLN A 248 36.05 24.10 -2.82
CA GLN A 248 36.29 25.54 -2.73
C GLN A 248 37.64 25.89 -2.10
N ARG A 249 38.03 25.21 -1.01
CA ARG A 249 39.35 25.41 -0.40
C ARG A 249 40.49 25.05 -1.36
N ARG A 250 40.39 23.94 -2.10
CA ARG A 250 41.38 23.57 -3.12
C ARG A 250 41.45 24.62 -4.24
N LYS A 251 40.30 25.11 -4.74
CA LYS A 251 40.25 26.17 -5.76
C LYS A 251 40.89 27.48 -5.25
N ASN A 252 40.63 27.85 -4.00
CA ASN A 252 41.20 29.06 -3.39
C ASN A 252 42.72 28.94 -3.16
N VAL A 253 43.20 27.81 -2.63
CA VAL A 253 44.64 27.55 -2.46
C VAL A 253 45.36 27.52 -3.81
N SER A 254 44.75 26.92 -4.84
CA SER A 254 45.31 26.95 -6.20
C SER A 254 45.39 28.37 -6.76
N ARG A 255 44.37 29.22 -6.53
CA ARG A 255 44.40 30.65 -6.89
C ARG A 255 45.46 31.44 -6.13
N GLU A 256 45.66 31.17 -4.85
CA GLU A 256 46.69 31.83 -4.04
C GLU A 256 48.10 31.40 -4.44
N ALA A 257 48.31 30.11 -4.76
CA ALA A 257 49.58 29.60 -5.30
C ALA A 257 49.91 30.19 -6.68
N LEU A 258 48.90 30.40 -7.54
CA LEU A 258 49.04 31.11 -8.82
C LEU A 258 49.35 32.61 -8.63
N ARG A 259 48.82 33.25 -7.57
CA ARG A 259 49.13 34.65 -7.25
C ARG A 259 50.53 34.82 -6.64
N SER A 260 51.00 33.88 -5.84
CA SER A 260 52.34 33.94 -5.21
C SER A 260 53.48 33.58 -6.18
N THR A 261 53.20 32.78 -7.22
CA THR A 261 54.15 32.54 -8.32
C THR A 261 54.23 33.68 -9.34
N HIS A 262 53.25 34.60 -9.34
CA HIS A 262 53.28 35.78 -10.21
C HIS A 262 54.20 36.92 -9.71
N GLY A 263 54.99 36.67 -8.66
CA GLY A 263 55.94 37.62 -8.07
C GLY A 263 57.39 37.52 -8.56
N LYS A 264 57.75 36.60 -9.48
CA LYS A 264 59.12 36.47 -10.02
C LYS A 264 59.13 35.88 -11.43
N THR A 265 59.29 36.76 -12.43
CA THR A 265 59.99 36.60 -13.73
C THR A 265 59.91 35.26 -14.50
N ASP A 266 59.24 35.26 -15.66
CA ASP A 266 59.81 35.16 -17.03
C ASP A 266 58.89 34.49 -18.08
N ASP A 267 58.88 35.08 -19.27
CA ASP A 267 57.92 34.94 -20.38
C ASP A 267 58.29 33.81 -21.37
N SER A 268 58.46 32.56 -20.91
CA SER A 268 58.74 31.44 -21.83
C SER A 268 58.13 30.07 -21.49
N SER A 269 57.18 30.02 -20.55
CA SER A 269 56.47 28.77 -20.20
C SER A 269 54.94 28.89 -20.33
N ARG A 270 54.46 29.73 -21.25
CA ARG A 270 53.01 29.94 -21.50
C ARG A 270 52.32 28.81 -22.27
N GLY A 271 53.08 27.93 -22.94
CA GLY A 271 52.51 26.84 -23.75
C GLY A 271 52.15 25.57 -22.98
N ALA A 272 52.88 25.23 -21.92
CA ALA A 272 52.72 23.95 -21.22
C ALA A 272 51.71 23.99 -20.05
N ILE A 273 51.41 25.18 -19.53
CA ILE A 273 50.50 25.35 -18.38
C ILE A 273 49.03 25.41 -18.84
N GLN A 274 48.77 25.97 -20.02
CA GLN A 274 47.41 26.06 -20.59
C GLN A 274 46.83 24.69 -20.98
N GLN A 275 47.67 23.70 -21.29
CA GLN A 275 47.23 22.37 -21.70
C GLN A 275 46.92 21.44 -20.52
N LYS A 276 47.50 21.72 -19.34
CA LYS A 276 47.21 20.97 -18.10
C LYS A 276 45.95 21.53 -17.41
N GLU A 277 45.72 22.84 -17.55
CA GLU A 277 44.54 23.53 -17.03
C GLU A 277 43.26 23.20 -17.84
N SER A 278 43.37 22.87 -19.14
CA SER A 278 42.23 22.42 -19.95
C SER A 278 41.84 20.96 -19.72
N LEU A 279 42.81 20.09 -19.40
CA LEU A 279 42.58 18.68 -19.08
C LEU A 279 41.89 18.52 -17.71
N ASP A 280 42.34 19.24 -16.67
CA ASP A 280 41.70 19.23 -15.35
C ASP A 280 40.32 19.90 -15.34
N LEU A 281 40.04 20.89 -16.21
CA LEU A 281 38.71 21.48 -16.34
C LEU A 281 37.72 20.56 -17.08
N SER A 282 38.20 19.74 -18.03
CA SER A 282 37.35 18.79 -18.75
C SER A 282 36.92 17.63 -17.85
N GLU A 283 37.80 17.14 -16.98
CA GLU A 283 37.48 16.05 -16.04
C GLU A 283 36.51 16.52 -14.94
N VAL A 284 36.55 17.80 -14.56
CA VAL A 284 35.63 18.40 -13.59
C VAL A 284 34.27 18.74 -14.20
N SER A 285 34.22 19.16 -15.47
CA SER A 285 32.97 19.41 -16.20
C SER A 285 32.22 18.13 -16.56
N GLU A 286 32.93 17.04 -16.86
CA GLU A 286 32.29 15.73 -17.07
C GLU A 286 31.64 15.24 -15.78
N VAL A 287 32.28 15.42 -14.62
CA VAL A 287 31.71 15.06 -13.32
C VAL A 287 30.49 15.95 -12.99
N GLU A 288 30.51 17.25 -13.28
CA GLU A 288 29.39 18.16 -13.04
C GLU A 288 28.17 17.85 -13.94
N SER A 289 28.42 17.45 -15.20
CA SER A 289 27.36 17.03 -16.13
C SER A 289 26.71 15.69 -15.75
N ILE A 290 27.47 14.75 -15.17
CA ILE A 290 26.96 13.44 -14.72
C ILE A 290 25.99 13.62 -13.54
N TYR A 291 26.20 14.62 -12.69
CA TYR A 291 25.34 14.92 -11.54
C TYR A 291 24.05 15.69 -11.89
N GLU A 292 24.07 16.59 -12.89
CA GLU A 292 22.85 17.23 -13.39
C GLU A 292 21.92 16.26 -14.14
N THR A 293 22.48 15.28 -14.88
CA THR A 293 21.66 14.22 -15.49
C THR A 293 21.01 13.30 -14.46
N THR A 294 21.60 13.11 -13.28
CA THR A 294 20.99 12.24 -12.25
C THR A 294 19.87 12.93 -11.47
N GLU A 295 19.88 14.26 -11.32
CA GLU A 295 18.72 14.99 -10.76
C GLU A 295 17.56 15.08 -11.78
N ALA A 296 17.84 15.19 -13.08
CA ALA A 296 16.81 15.20 -14.13
C ALA A 296 16.19 13.81 -14.42
N ASP A 297 16.97 12.72 -14.34
CA ASP A 297 16.46 11.36 -14.58
C ASP A 297 15.74 10.73 -13.37
N VAL A 298 15.98 11.23 -12.15
CA VAL A 298 15.28 10.77 -10.93
C VAL A 298 13.91 11.43 -10.78
N ILE A 299 13.68 12.61 -11.38
CA ILE A 299 12.34 13.23 -11.43
C ILE A 299 11.46 12.59 -12.53
N THR A 300 12.04 11.84 -13.47
CA THR A 300 11.30 11.30 -14.64
C THR A 300 11.03 9.78 -14.58
N SER A 301 11.44 9.07 -13.52
CA SER A 301 11.31 7.61 -13.43
C SER A 301 10.37 7.08 -12.33
N ALA A 302 9.65 7.96 -11.62
CA ALA A 302 8.57 7.60 -10.71
C ALA A 302 7.17 7.93 -11.30
N SER A 303 6.87 7.44 -12.50
CA SER A 303 5.54 6.94 -12.92
C SER A 303 5.53 6.56 -14.41
N LYS A 304 5.00 5.36 -14.69
CA LYS A 304 4.65 4.77 -16.01
C LYS A 304 3.38 3.92 -15.76
N PRO A 305 2.57 3.47 -16.74
CA PRO A 305 2.55 3.73 -18.20
C PRO A 305 1.13 3.94 -18.84
N GLU A 306 1.16 4.32 -20.13
CA GLU A 306 0.30 3.94 -21.29
C GLU A 306 -1.23 4.12 -21.29
N GLU A 307 -1.71 4.95 -22.25
CA GLU A 307 -2.65 4.47 -23.27
C GLU A 307 -2.50 5.23 -24.60
N THR A 308 -2.45 4.44 -25.68
CA THR A 308 -2.31 4.84 -27.08
C THR A 308 -3.66 5.02 -27.79
N LEU A 309 -3.60 5.83 -28.84
CA LEU A 309 -4.41 5.84 -30.07
C LEU A 309 -5.59 6.83 -30.17
N SER A 310 -5.39 7.73 -31.11
CA SER A 310 -6.25 8.79 -31.61
C SER A 310 -7.35 8.29 -32.55
N ASN A 311 -8.53 8.92 -32.49
CA ASN A 311 -9.39 9.12 -33.66
C ASN A 311 -10.33 10.33 -33.52
N LYS A 312 -9.91 11.46 -34.10
CA LYS A 312 -10.61 12.38 -35.02
C LYS A 312 -12.14 12.63 -34.91
N LYS A 313 -12.52 13.90 -34.70
CA LYS A 313 -13.46 14.79 -35.49
C LYS A 313 -13.92 15.95 -34.59
N GLU A 314 -13.55 17.21 -34.84
CA GLU A 314 -14.14 18.20 -35.78
C GLU A 314 -15.59 18.58 -35.43
N TYR A 315 -15.86 19.89 -35.19
CA TYR A 315 -17.06 20.73 -35.50
C TYR A 315 -16.93 22.03 -34.68
N GLN A 316 -16.54 23.16 -35.27
CA GLN A 316 -17.33 24.17 -36.02
C GLN A 316 -18.47 24.86 -35.25
N SER A 317 -18.32 26.17 -35.22
CA SER A 317 -19.16 27.24 -34.66
C SER A 317 -20.55 27.33 -35.29
N SER A 318 -21.54 27.79 -34.54
CA SER A 318 -22.54 28.75 -35.04
C SER A 318 -23.32 29.44 -33.93
N SER A 319 -23.30 30.76 -34.04
CA SER A 319 -24.09 31.81 -33.40
C SER A 319 -25.58 31.78 -33.73
N SER A 320 -26.42 32.28 -32.81
CA SER A 320 -27.54 33.23 -33.06
C SER A 320 -28.27 33.47 -31.73
N VAL A 321 -28.09 34.61 -31.05
CA VAL A 321 -28.83 35.88 -31.21
C VAL A 321 -30.32 35.75 -30.92
N SER A 322 -30.76 36.35 -29.81
CA SER A 322 -31.84 37.35 -29.83
C SER A 322 -31.89 38.13 -28.51
N SER A 323 -31.42 39.36 -28.63
CA SER A 323 -31.61 40.55 -27.80
C SER A 323 -33.07 40.86 -27.48
N THR A 324 -33.31 41.53 -26.34
CA THR A 324 -33.92 42.89 -26.18
C THR A 324 -34.42 43.01 -24.73
N SER A 325 -34.32 44.11 -24.00
CA SER A 325 -33.78 45.45 -24.23
C SER A 325 -33.98 46.25 -22.93
N SER A 326 -33.00 47.12 -22.63
CA SER A 326 -33.12 48.48 -22.04
C SER A 326 -33.93 48.68 -20.75
N SER A 327 -33.50 49.46 -19.76
CA SER A 327 -32.94 50.81 -19.87
C SER A 327 -32.38 51.16 -18.48
N ASP A 328 -31.12 51.58 -18.36
CA ASP A 328 -30.68 52.99 -18.18
C ASP A 328 -30.72 53.44 -16.69
N ALA A 329 -29.69 54.02 -16.07
CA ALA A 329 -28.52 54.69 -16.64
C ALA A 329 -27.30 54.77 -15.67
N SER A 330 -26.13 54.71 -16.31
CA SER A 330 -24.91 55.54 -16.13
C SER A 330 -24.26 55.61 -14.74
N SER A 331 -23.15 54.92 -14.48
CA SER A 331 -21.76 55.12 -14.97
C SER A 331 -20.93 56.06 -14.09
N SER A 332 -19.94 55.49 -13.43
CA SER A 332 -18.67 56.16 -13.19
C SER A 332 -17.58 55.09 -13.13
N GLU A 333 -16.87 54.93 -14.25
CA GLU A 333 -15.46 54.58 -14.16
C GLU A 333 -14.79 55.66 -13.32
N SER A 334 -14.18 55.27 -12.21
CA SER A 334 -12.76 55.51 -11.96
C SER A 334 -12.41 55.30 -10.48
N ARG A 335 -11.24 54.68 -10.29
CA ARG A 335 -10.32 54.82 -9.14
C ARG A 335 -10.75 54.19 -7.82
N PHE A 336 -9.90 53.28 -7.34
CA PHE A 336 -9.36 53.13 -5.96
C PHE A 336 -8.60 51.79 -6.02
N SER A 337 -7.30 51.70 -6.30
CA SER A 337 -6.18 52.10 -5.45
C SER A 337 -6.51 52.03 -3.96
N GLU A 338 -5.90 51.08 -3.25
CA GLU A 338 -5.71 51.07 -1.80
C GLU A 338 -6.96 51.11 -0.90
N SER A 339 -7.30 49.94 -0.33
CA SER A 339 -7.37 49.87 1.14
C SER A 339 -6.95 48.48 1.63
N VAL A 340 -5.72 48.44 2.15
CA VAL A 340 -5.33 47.49 3.18
C VAL A 340 -6.17 47.85 4.41
N GLY A 341 -7.11 46.98 4.80
CA GLY A 341 -7.86 47.18 6.03
C GLY A 341 -9.19 46.43 6.06
N HIS A 342 -9.19 45.27 6.72
CA HIS A 342 -10.38 44.69 7.35
C HIS A 342 -11.50 44.18 6.41
N LEU A 343 -11.24 43.17 5.59
CA LEU A 343 -12.31 42.23 5.21
C LEU A 343 -12.26 41.05 6.18
N ASP A 344 -13.29 40.93 7.02
CA ASP A 344 -13.52 39.77 7.87
C ASP A 344 -13.72 38.55 6.97
N TRP A 345 -12.83 37.56 7.14
CA TRP A 345 -12.85 36.32 6.38
C TRP A 345 -14.19 35.58 6.51
N GLU A 346 -14.91 35.74 7.62
CA GLU A 346 -16.25 35.19 7.80
C GLU A 346 -17.24 35.77 6.78
N THR A 347 -17.25 37.08 6.56
CA THR A 347 -18.21 37.72 5.66
C THR A 347 -17.99 37.29 4.20
N LEU A 348 -16.73 37.16 3.80
CA LEU A 348 -16.35 36.70 2.46
C LEU A 348 -16.75 35.23 2.22
N VAL A 349 -16.63 34.39 3.24
CA VAL A 349 -17.05 32.99 3.20
C VAL A 349 -18.56 32.88 3.15
N HIS A 350 -19.29 33.67 3.95
CA HIS A 350 -20.75 33.68 3.98
C HIS A 350 -21.40 34.18 2.68
N GLU A 351 -20.78 35.12 1.97
CA GLU A 351 -21.28 35.57 0.65
C GLU A 351 -21.07 34.52 -0.46
N ASN A 352 -20.03 33.70 -0.38
CA ASN A 352 -19.68 32.73 -1.43
C ASN A 352 -20.20 31.30 -1.14
N LEU A 353 -20.61 31.00 0.09
CA LEU A 353 -21.14 29.68 0.50
C LEU A 353 -22.45 29.25 -0.20
N PRO A 354 -23.43 30.14 -0.45
CA PRO A 354 -24.70 29.76 -1.07
C PRO A 354 -24.51 29.22 -2.49
N GLY A 355 -23.61 29.85 -3.27
CA GLY A 355 -23.28 29.41 -4.62
C GLY A 355 -22.57 28.05 -4.68
N LEU A 356 -21.88 27.65 -3.60
CA LEU A 356 -21.19 26.35 -3.49
C LEU A 356 -22.11 25.21 -3.05
N MET A 357 -23.28 25.50 -2.45
CA MET A 357 -24.28 24.49 -2.07
C MET A 357 -25.25 24.15 -3.20
N GLU A 358 -25.49 25.07 -4.13
CA GLU A 358 -26.43 24.88 -5.26
C GLU A 358 -25.78 24.24 -6.50
N MET A 359 -24.46 24.04 -6.51
CA MET A 359 -23.76 23.40 -7.63
C MET A 359 -23.77 21.87 -7.48
N ASP A 360 -24.27 21.18 -8.51
CA ASP A 360 -24.38 19.72 -8.56
C ASP A 360 -23.05 19.01 -8.24
N GLN A 361 -23.18 17.85 -7.61
CA GLN A 361 -22.15 17.17 -6.81
C GLN A 361 -20.93 16.64 -7.61
N ASP A 362 -20.95 16.76 -8.94
CA ASP A 362 -19.98 16.13 -9.85
C ASP A 362 -18.83 17.04 -10.31
N ASP A 363 -18.88 18.36 -10.10
CA ASP A 363 -17.80 19.29 -10.50
C ASP A 363 -17.26 20.14 -9.33
N ARG A 364 -16.84 19.48 -8.24
CA ARG A 364 -16.03 20.12 -7.19
C ARG A 364 -14.57 20.26 -7.59
N VAL A 365 -14.31 21.08 -8.62
CA VAL A 365 -12.95 21.52 -8.92
C VAL A 365 -12.79 22.91 -8.31
N TRP A 366 -12.09 22.99 -7.18
CA TRP A 366 -11.63 24.28 -6.66
C TRP A 366 -10.82 24.98 -7.77
N PRO A 367 -11.09 26.26 -8.08
CA PRO A 367 -10.23 27.03 -8.97
C PRO A 367 -8.79 26.93 -8.44
N ARG A 368 -7.81 26.62 -9.31
CA ARG A 368 -6.40 26.42 -8.89
C ARG A 368 -5.89 27.58 -8.04
N ASP A 369 -6.39 28.78 -8.31
CA ASP A 369 -6.01 30.01 -7.63
C ASP A 369 -6.47 30.05 -6.16
N SER A 370 -7.61 29.43 -5.82
CA SER A 370 -8.11 29.37 -4.44
C SER A 370 -7.29 28.39 -3.59
N LEU A 371 -6.93 27.24 -4.15
CA LEU A 371 -6.12 26.23 -3.46
C LEU A 371 -4.68 26.72 -3.27
N PHE A 372 -4.11 27.37 -4.29
CA PHE A 372 -2.78 27.96 -4.20
C PHE A 372 -2.73 29.07 -3.13
N ARG A 373 -3.76 29.92 -3.08
CA ARG A 373 -3.83 31.00 -2.09
C ARG A 373 -4.05 30.48 -0.67
N TYR A 374 -4.79 29.39 -0.50
CA TYR A 374 -4.91 28.70 0.78
C TYR A 374 -3.56 28.13 1.24
N PHE A 375 -2.80 27.54 0.32
CA PHE A 375 -1.46 27.01 0.61
C PHE A 375 -0.47 28.11 0.99
N GLU A 376 -0.49 29.24 0.28
CA GLU A 376 0.35 30.41 0.61
C GLU A 376 0.00 30.98 2.00
N LEU A 377 -1.28 30.98 2.38
CA LEU A 377 -1.74 31.42 3.69
C LEU A 377 -1.29 30.49 4.82
N LEU A 378 -1.34 29.17 4.58
CA LEU A 378 -0.82 28.17 5.51
C LEU A 378 0.69 28.31 5.71
N GLU A 379 1.44 28.54 4.64
CA GLU A 379 2.90 28.75 4.70
C GLU A 379 3.24 30.02 5.51
N LYS A 380 2.52 31.13 5.28
CA LYS A 380 2.69 32.36 6.06
C LYS A 380 2.34 32.18 7.54
N LEU A 381 1.30 31.41 7.84
CA LEU A 381 0.90 31.12 9.22
C LEU A 381 1.95 30.25 9.93
N GLN A 382 2.50 29.26 9.22
CA GLN A 382 3.55 28.40 9.75
C GLN A 382 4.83 29.18 10.02
N TYR A 383 5.23 30.10 9.13
CA TYR A 383 6.35 31.00 9.35
C TYR A 383 6.15 31.89 10.60
N ASN A 384 4.96 32.45 10.78
CA ASN A 384 4.63 33.27 11.96
C ASN A 384 4.72 32.47 13.27
N LEU A 385 4.27 31.22 13.27
CA LEU A 385 4.37 30.34 14.43
C LEU A 385 5.82 29.99 14.78
N GLU A 386 6.65 29.72 13.77
CA GLU A 386 8.09 29.47 13.91
C GLU A 386 8.81 30.68 14.51
N GLU A 387 8.50 31.88 14.00
CA GLU A 387 9.07 33.14 14.47
C GLU A 387 8.67 33.44 15.92
N ARG A 388 7.39 33.24 16.25
CA ARG A 388 6.89 33.39 17.63
C ARG A 388 7.58 32.42 18.60
N LYS A 389 7.84 31.19 18.17
CA LYS A 389 8.54 30.19 18.98
C LYS A 389 10.00 30.59 19.24
N LYS A 390 10.71 31.08 18.22
CA LYS A 390 12.06 31.63 18.38
C LYS A 390 12.10 32.82 19.32
N LEU A 391 11.14 33.73 19.23
CA LEU A 391 11.02 34.87 20.14
C LEU A 391 10.77 34.43 21.59
N GLN A 392 9.97 33.37 21.79
CA GLN A 392 9.78 32.76 23.12
C GLN A 392 11.08 32.16 23.65
N ASP A 393 11.84 31.44 22.82
CA ASP A 393 13.14 30.86 23.22
C ASP A 393 14.14 31.96 23.59
N PHE A 394 14.21 33.06 22.83
CA PHE A 394 15.03 34.21 23.18
C PHE A 394 14.59 34.91 24.46
N ALA A 395 13.27 35.03 24.68
CA ALA A 395 12.74 35.61 25.92
C ALA A 395 13.09 34.75 27.15
N VAL A 396 12.99 33.42 27.02
CA VAL A 396 13.41 32.48 28.07
C VAL A 396 14.91 32.59 28.34
N GLN A 397 15.73 32.66 27.29
CA GLN A 397 17.18 32.78 27.44
C GLN A 397 17.59 34.14 28.04
N ALA A 398 16.88 35.21 27.73
CA ALA A 398 17.07 36.52 28.35
C ALA A 398 16.65 36.54 29.83
N LEU A 399 15.56 35.84 30.19
CA LEU A 399 15.12 35.66 31.58
C LEU A 399 16.14 34.87 32.40
N MET A 400 16.66 33.76 31.86
CA MET A 400 17.70 32.96 32.52
C MET A 400 18.98 33.79 32.76
N ASN A 401 19.37 34.63 31.80
CA ASN A 401 20.52 35.52 31.94
C ASN A 401 20.31 36.68 32.94
N LEU A 402 19.06 37.01 33.28
CA LEU A 402 18.72 38.01 34.30
C LEU A 402 18.71 37.42 35.72
N GLU A 403 18.48 36.12 35.86
CA GLU A 403 18.47 35.41 37.14
C GLU A 403 19.89 35.07 37.65
N ASP A 404 20.87 35.00 36.73
CA ASP A 404 22.28 34.70 37.02
C ASP A 404 23.14 35.91 37.45
N LYS A 405 22.52 37.03 37.86
CA LYS A 405 23.19 38.27 38.29
C LYS A 405 22.60 38.81 39.59
#